data_AF-A0A6B0TMJ8-F1
#
_entry.id   AF-A0A6B0TMJ8-F1
#
_cell.length_a   1.000
_cell.length_b   1.000
_cell.length_c   1.000
_cell.angle_alpha   90.00
_cell.angle_beta   90.00
_cell.angle_gamma   90.00
#
_symmetry.space_group_name_H-M   'P 1'
#
loop_
_entity.id
_entity.type
_entity.pdbx_description
1 polymer ?
#
loop_
_entity_poly.entity_id
_entity_poly.type
_entity_poly.pdbx_seq_one_letter_code
_entity_poly.pdbx_strand_id
1 'polypeptide(L)'
;MGKAIKTLAARALLAGLIALSSALPAAAQALIRDAEIERTLRRISDPIFRAAGLNPSSVNLYIIQNRELNAFVAGGQNIFIHTGLITKLETMPELQAVIAHETGHIIGGHLNRKLDMMRGTATVTGLATILAVAAAAATGSGDAAAAAMAGSQQVMQRNLLANNRAQEAAADQASLRIMTAAGIDASAALKVQDLFRGQEILSMRRADPYAQTHPMSSDRIRYMENGVANQPVMPPPDPDLVYWHKRMQAKFNGFLLHPNTALKRVPRGDTGEFATLTRAIAYHRLPDAAKSMAAIDALIDARPDDAYYHELKGQFLLENGKAAAAVTAYRRALDLAPDTPLIMAGLGRALVALDTRAADTEALGLLETARRKDPGDTVALHNLARAYARTGQMGMASLVTAERYALMTRLRDAHLHATRAAAALPPGSPGARRAQDIITMAERLNSEGRNR
;
A
#
# COMPACT_ATOMS: atom_id res chain seq x y z
N MET A 1 53.92 8.25 4.02
CA MET A 1 52.90 7.17 4.06
C MET A 1 51.64 7.48 4.89
N GLY A 2 51.66 8.38 5.89
CA GLY A 2 50.50 8.61 6.78
C GLY A 2 49.32 9.44 6.24
N LYS A 3 49.47 10.22 5.16
CA LYS A 3 48.36 11.00 4.57
C LYS A 3 47.51 10.19 3.58
N ALA A 4 48.09 9.20 2.89
CA ALA A 4 47.39 8.36 1.91
C ALA A 4 46.52 7.26 2.54
N ILE A 5 46.88 6.80 3.75
CA ILE A 5 46.10 5.80 4.50
C ILE A 5 44.87 6.45 5.17
N LYS A 6 44.99 7.70 5.60
CA LYS A 6 43.87 8.47 6.22
C LYS A 6 42.77 8.83 5.20
N THR A 7 43.12 9.07 3.94
CA THR A 7 42.14 9.35 2.88
C THR A 7 41.45 8.08 2.35
N LEU A 8 42.10 6.91 2.44
CA LEU A 8 41.47 5.63 2.09
C LEU A 8 40.46 5.18 3.16
N ALA A 9 40.78 5.33 4.45
CA ALA A 9 39.89 5.00 5.55
C ALA A 9 38.64 5.90 5.61
N ALA A 10 38.79 7.20 5.32
CA ALA A 10 37.67 8.14 5.25
C ALA A 10 36.73 7.87 4.05
N ARG A 11 37.27 7.38 2.92
CA ARG A 11 36.47 6.96 1.76
C ARG A 11 35.76 5.61 1.98
N ALA A 12 36.36 4.69 2.74
CA ALA A 12 35.72 3.43 3.12
C ALA A 12 34.58 3.63 4.15
N LEU A 13 34.72 4.59 5.07
CA LEU A 13 33.68 4.97 6.03
C LEU A 13 32.48 5.67 5.38
N LEU A 14 32.71 6.50 4.35
CA LEU A 14 31.63 7.10 3.58
C LEU A 14 30.93 6.07 2.67
N ALA A 15 31.67 5.09 2.12
CA ALA A 15 31.09 3.98 1.36
C ALA A 15 30.23 3.04 2.23
N GLY A 16 30.60 2.84 3.51
CA GLY A 16 29.80 2.05 4.46
C GLY A 16 28.50 2.72 4.92
N LEU A 17 28.47 4.06 4.95
CA LEU A 17 27.26 4.85 5.25
C LEU A 17 26.34 5.04 4.03
N ILE A 18 26.90 5.01 2.81
CA ILE A 18 26.14 5.03 1.56
C ILE A 18 25.60 3.63 1.20
N ALA A 19 26.20 2.55 1.73
CA ALA A 19 25.75 1.18 1.44
C ALA A 19 24.45 0.75 2.15
N LEU A 20 23.89 1.56 3.05
CA LEU A 20 22.54 1.36 3.63
C LEU A 20 21.44 2.16 2.91
N SER A 21 21.83 2.94 1.90
CA SER A 21 20.93 3.60 0.95
C SER A 21 21.17 3.08 -0.47
N SER A 22 21.37 1.77 -0.61
CA SER A 22 20.93 1.12 -1.84
C SER A 22 19.41 1.24 -1.87
N ALA A 23 18.92 2.36 -2.39
CA ALA A 23 17.67 2.36 -3.12
C ALA A 23 17.86 1.25 -4.16
N LEU A 24 17.39 0.04 -3.81
CA LEU A 24 16.97 -0.91 -4.82
C LEU A 24 16.19 -0.07 -5.83
N PRO A 25 16.39 -0.25 -7.15
CA PRO A 25 15.47 0.36 -8.08
C PRO A 25 14.10 -0.02 -7.54
N ALA A 26 13.29 0.99 -7.20
CA ALA A 26 11.90 0.77 -6.87
C ALA A 26 11.33 0.22 -8.17
N ALA A 27 11.43 -1.10 -8.35
CA ALA A 27 10.64 -1.84 -9.29
C ALA A 27 9.24 -1.44 -8.87
N ALA A 28 8.65 -0.51 -9.61
CA ALA A 28 7.54 0.30 -9.16
C ALA A 28 6.54 -0.62 -8.46
N GLN A 29 6.54 -0.59 -7.13
CA GLN A 29 5.83 -1.60 -6.36
C GLN A 29 4.37 -1.31 -6.65
N ALA A 30 3.77 -2.15 -7.50
CA ALA A 30 2.52 -1.80 -8.13
C ALA A 30 1.45 -1.77 -7.05
N LEU A 31 0.89 -0.58 -6.83
CA LEU A 31 -0.31 -0.44 -6.01
C LEU A 31 -1.43 -1.18 -6.74
N ILE A 32 -2.00 -2.19 -6.10
CA ILE A 32 -3.18 -2.89 -6.62
C ILE A 32 -4.39 -2.01 -6.35
N ARG A 33 -5.13 -1.69 -7.41
CA ARG A 33 -6.43 -1.02 -7.35
C ARG A 33 -7.49 -1.99 -7.86
N ASP A 34 -8.47 -2.31 -7.01
CA ASP A 34 -9.54 -3.24 -7.35
C ASP A 34 -10.79 -2.94 -6.52
N ALA A 35 -11.92 -2.72 -7.21
CA ALA A 35 -13.17 -2.27 -6.60
C ALA A 35 -13.70 -3.23 -5.52
N GLU A 36 -13.59 -4.53 -5.78
CA GLU A 36 -14.09 -5.59 -4.90
C GLU A 36 -13.16 -5.76 -3.69
N ILE A 37 -11.86 -5.81 -3.94
CA ILE A 37 -10.84 -6.02 -2.90
C ILE A 37 -10.80 -4.81 -1.96
N GLU A 38 -10.80 -3.59 -2.48
CA GLU A 38 -10.80 -2.37 -1.65
C GLU A 38 -12.06 -2.27 -0.81
N ARG A 39 -13.24 -2.58 -1.37
CA ARG A 39 -14.49 -2.63 -0.59
C ARG A 39 -14.41 -3.72 0.48
N THR A 40 -13.91 -4.90 0.13
CA THR A 40 -13.79 -6.02 1.08
C THR A 40 -12.88 -5.64 2.25
N LEU A 41 -11.71 -5.06 1.97
CA LEU A 41 -10.80 -4.57 2.99
C LEU A 41 -11.45 -3.52 3.88
N ARG A 42 -12.17 -2.54 3.30
CA ARG A 42 -12.94 -1.55 4.06
C ARG A 42 -13.94 -2.20 5.02
N ARG A 43 -14.72 -3.16 4.53
CA ARG A 43 -15.71 -3.86 5.36
C ARG A 43 -15.06 -4.62 6.52
N ILE A 44 -13.91 -5.23 6.28
CA ILE A 44 -13.12 -5.96 7.29
C ILE A 44 -12.47 -4.99 8.30
N SER A 45 -12.00 -3.82 7.84
CA SER A 45 -11.18 -2.89 8.63
C SER A 45 -11.97 -1.82 9.39
N ASP A 46 -13.11 -1.37 8.86
CA ASP A 46 -13.82 -0.23 9.44
C ASP A 46 -14.28 -0.45 10.90
N PRO A 47 -14.69 -1.66 11.33
CA PRO A 47 -14.95 -1.94 12.75
C PRO A 47 -13.71 -1.72 13.63
N ILE A 48 -12.51 -2.07 13.14
CA ILE A 48 -11.24 -1.86 13.85
C ILE A 48 -10.98 -0.37 14.01
N PHE A 49 -11.13 0.41 12.94
CA PHE A 49 -10.91 1.86 12.99
C PHE A 49 -11.89 2.56 13.94
N ARG A 50 -13.18 2.17 13.91
CA ARG A 50 -14.18 2.69 14.84
C ARG A 50 -13.85 2.34 16.29
N ALA A 51 -13.47 1.09 16.56
CA ALA A 51 -13.06 0.65 17.90
C ALA A 51 -11.78 1.35 18.39
N ALA A 52 -10.91 1.77 17.49
CA ALA A 52 -9.73 2.59 17.79
C ALA A 52 -10.03 4.09 17.96
N GLY A 53 -11.30 4.52 17.81
CA GLY A 53 -11.69 5.94 17.89
C GLY A 53 -11.30 6.77 16.65
N LEU A 54 -10.95 6.12 15.54
CA LEU A 54 -10.62 6.78 14.28
C LEU A 54 -11.85 6.91 13.38
N ASN A 55 -11.86 7.95 12.54
CA ASN A 55 -12.81 8.01 11.43
C ASN A 55 -12.30 7.08 10.31
N PRO A 56 -13.06 6.02 9.92
CA PRO A 56 -12.63 5.08 8.88
C PRO A 56 -12.27 5.76 7.55
N SER A 57 -12.97 6.84 7.20
CA SER A 57 -12.73 7.58 5.95
C SER A 57 -11.39 8.33 5.95
N SER A 58 -10.81 8.57 7.12
CA SER A 58 -9.50 9.24 7.27
C SER A 58 -8.32 8.27 7.24
N VAL A 59 -8.57 6.96 7.38
CA VAL A 59 -7.54 5.93 7.27
C VAL A 59 -7.55 5.41 5.84
N ASN A 60 -6.41 5.45 5.15
CA ASN A 60 -6.25 4.91 3.81
C ASN A 60 -5.58 3.53 3.87
N LEU A 61 -6.07 2.60 3.04
CA LEU A 61 -5.51 1.26 2.90
C LEU A 61 -4.91 1.13 1.50
N TYR A 62 -3.66 0.68 1.43
CA TYR A 62 -2.92 0.50 0.18
C TYR A 62 -2.40 -0.93 0.06
N ILE A 63 -2.67 -1.56 -1.07
CA ILE A 63 -2.24 -2.94 -1.34
C ILE A 63 -1.03 -2.91 -2.24
N ILE A 64 0.11 -3.36 -1.73
CA ILE A 64 1.34 -3.40 -2.50
C ILE A 64 1.51 -4.80 -3.11
N GLN A 65 1.63 -4.88 -4.43
CA GLN A 65 1.97 -6.13 -5.12
C GLN A 65 3.43 -6.52 -4.82
N ASN A 66 3.62 -7.18 -3.68
CA ASN A 66 4.88 -7.78 -3.27
C ASN A 66 4.58 -9.13 -2.60
N ARG A 67 5.39 -10.15 -2.91
CA ARG A 67 5.27 -11.51 -2.38
C ARG A 67 5.86 -11.66 -0.98
N GLU A 68 6.70 -10.73 -0.55
CA GLU A 68 7.19 -10.64 0.81
C GLU A 68 6.05 -10.39 1.80
N LEU A 69 6.13 -10.99 2.99
CA LEU A 69 5.17 -10.74 4.04
C LEU A 69 5.54 -9.39 4.67
N ASN A 70 4.66 -8.41 4.58
CA ASN A 70 4.85 -7.13 5.26
C ASN A 70 3.54 -6.34 5.38
N ALA A 71 3.47 -5.49 6.39
CA ALA A 71 2.52 -4.39 6.53
C ALA A 71 3.23 -3.23 7.26
N PHE A 72 2.82 -1.99 7.02
CA PHE A 72 3.39 -0.84 7.72
C PHE A 72 2.51 0.40 7.61
N VAL A 73 2.73 1.36 8.52
CA VAL A 73 2.14 2.70 8.49
C VAL A 73 3.15 3.74 7.98
N ALA A 74 2.73 4.61 7.05
CA ALA A 74 3.58 5.71 6.58
C ALA A 74 2.79 6.97 6.16
N GLY A 75 3.39 8.15 6.33
CA GLY A 75 2.81 9.40 5.80
C GLY A 75 1.47 9.81 6.42
N GLY A 76 1.22 9.45 7.69
CA GLY A 76 -0.03 9.74 8.40
C GLY A 76 -0.88 8.50 8.62
N GLN A 77 -2.19 8.62 8.44
CA GLN A 77 -3.16 7.51 8.61
C GLN A 77 -3.22 6.64 7.35
N ASN A 78 -2.08 6.15 6.87
CA ASN A 78 -2.04 5.24 5.73
C ASN A 78 -1.41 3.92 6.15
N ILE A 79 -2.15 2.83 5.91
CA ILE A 79 -1.68 1.47 6.13
C ILE A 79 -1.37 0.85 4.77
N PHE A 80 -0.18 0.29 4.64
CA PHE A 80 0.26 -0.43 3.46
C PHE A 80 0.36 -1.91 3.81
N ILE A 81 -0.18 -2.78 2.97
CA ILE A 81 -0.17 -4.23 3.18
C ILE A 81 0.33 -4.91 1.91
N HIS A 82 1.33 -5.77 2.06
CA HIS A 82 1.82 -6.56 0.94
C HIS A 82 0.87 -7.72 0.61
N THR A 83 0.72 -8.01 -0.67
CA THR A 83 -0.07 -9.17 -1.13
C THR A 83 0.41 -10.51 -0.58
N GLY A 84 1.72 -10.64 -0.32
CA GLY A 84 2.31 -11.83 0.29
C GLY A 84 1.69 -12.09 1.67
N LEU A 85 1.59 -11.06 2.49
CA LEU A 85 0.96 -11.16 3.81
C LEU A 85 -0.52 -11.48 3.69
N ILE A 86 -1.27 -10.72 2.87
CA ILE A 86 -2.72 -10.96 2.70
C ILE A 86 -3.01 -12.40 2.27
N THR A 87 -2.26 -12.94 1.31
CA THR A 87 -2.46 -14.31 0.79
C THR A 87 -1.92 -15.42 1.70
N LYS A 88 -1.12 -15.07 2.71
CA LYS A 88 -0.59 -16.00 3.71
C LYS A 88 -1.55 -16.20 4.88
N LEU A 89 -2.36 -15.19 5.20
CA LEU A 89 -3.33 -15.21 6.29
C LEU A 89 -4.55 -16.04 5.88
N GLU A 90 -4.85 -17.07 6.66
CA GLU A 90 -5.86 -18.09 6.30
C GLU A 90 -7.27 -17.62 6.64
N THR A 91 -7.39 -16.81 7.70
CA THR A 91 -8.68 -16.37 8.24
C THR A 91 -8.83 -14.85 8.23
N MET A 92 -10.08 -14.38 8.12
CA MET A 92 -10.36 -12.95 8.19
C MET A 92 -9.90 -12.31 9.51
N PRO A 93 -10.10 -12.94 10.70
CA PRO A 93 -9.57 -12.40 11.95
C PRO A 93 -8.04 -12.22 11.99
N GLU A 94 -7.26 -13.05 11.27
CA GLU A 94 -5.80 -12.87 11.17
C GLU A 94 -5.44 -11.60 10.38
N LEU A 95 -6.15 -11.33 9.27
CA LEU A 95 -6.01 -10.05 8.55
C LEU A 95 -6.45 -8.86 9.40
N GLN A 96 -7.53 -9.00 10.16
CA GLN A 96 -7.96 -7.99 11.11
C GLN A 96 -6.91 -7.75 12.20
N ALA A 97 -6.22 -8.78 12.67
CA ALA A 97 -5.15 -8.63 13.65
C ALA A 97 -3.97 -7.81 13.13
N VAL A 98 -3.53 -8.06 11.88
CA VAL A 98 -2.50 -7.22 11.23
C VAL A 98 -2.97 -5.76 11.14
N ILE A 99 -4.19 -5.52 10.67
CA ILE A 99 -4.74 -4.16 10.53
C ILE A 99 -4.88 -3.49 11.90
N ALA A 100 -5.29 -4.21 12.95
CA ALA A 100 -5.39 -3.71 14.31
C ALA A 100 -4.03 -3.35 14.90
N HIS A 101 -2.97 -4.12 14.61
CA HIS A 101 -1.59 -3.81 14.99
C HIS A 101 -1.10 -2.53 14.31
N GLU A 102 -1.28 -2.40 12.98
CA GLU A 102 -0.94 -1.16 12.26
C GLU A 102 -1.76 0.03 12.76
N THR A 103 -3.04 -0.18 13.11
CA THR A 103 -3.87 0.86 13.74
C THR A 103 -3.31 1.27 15.10
N GLY A 104 -2.76 0.32 15.86
CA GLY A 104 -1.99 0.57 17.09
C GLY A 104 -0.81 1.52 16.87
N HIS A 105 -0.07 1.37 15.77
CA HIS A 105 0.99 2.31 15.40
C HIS A 105 0.46 3.71 15.06
N ILE A 106 -0.70 3.81 14.39
CA ILE A 106 -1.36 5.09 14.08
C ILE A 106 -1.73 5.82 15.38
N ILE A 107 -2.52 5.19 16.27
CA ILE A 107 -2.98 5.83 17.51
C ILE A 107 -1.82 6.06 18.49
N GLY A 108 -0.79 5.22 18.42
CA GLY A 108 0.44 5.40 19.15
C GLY A 108 1.22 6.63 18.68
N GLY A 109 0.98 7.21 17.50
CA GLY A 109 1.69 8.41 17.03
C GLY A 109 3.20 8.24 16.89
N HIS A 110 3.69 6.99 16.86
CA HIS A 110 5.12 6.67 16.92
C HIS A 110 5.90 7.15 15.69
N LEU A 111 5.24 7.29 14.53
CA LEU A 111 5.85 7.83 13.32
C LEU A 111 6.24 9.32 13.48
N ASN A 112 5.37 10.12 14.11
CA ASN A 112 5.66 11.53 14.41
C ASN A 112 6.71 11.65 15.53
N ARG A 113 6.61 10.80 16.57
CA ARG A 113 7.62 10.75 17.64
C ARG A 113 9.01 10.36 17.15
N LYS A 114 9.14 9.52 16.11
CA LYS A 114 10.43 9.15 15.51
C LYS A 114 11.12 10.35 14.85
N LEU A 115 10.36 11.24 14.20
CA LEU A 115 10.87 12.49 13.63
C LEU A 115 11.24 13.51 14.72
N ASP A 116 10.40 13.64 15.76
CA ASP A 116 10.66 14.54 16.89
C ASP A 116 11.83 14.06 17.75
N MET A 117 11.97 12.75 17.95
CA MET A 117 13.16 12.16 18.58
C MET A 117 14.39 12.33 17.71
N MET A 118 14.38 12.11 16.39
CA MET A 118 15.58 12.40 15.60
C MET A 118 16.02 13.87 15.72
N ARG A 119 15.07 14.81 15.84
CA ARG A 119 15.37 16.24 16.07
C ARG A 119 15.86 16.53 17.50
N GLY A 120 15.28 15.91 18.53
CA GLY A 120 15.65 16.11 19.95
C GLY A 120 16.80 15.25 20.47
N THR A 121 17.10 14.12 19.82
CA THR A 121 18.24 13.25 20.16
C THR A 121 19.51 13.76 19.47
N ALA A 122 19.39 14.41 18.31
CA ALA A 122 20.50 15.14 17.70
C ALA A 122 21.07 16.24 18.62
N THR A 123 20.24 16.87 19.46
CA THR A 123 20.68 17.91 20.41
C THR A 123 21.31 17.34 21.68
N VAL A 124 20.70 16.32 22.31
CA VAL A 124 21.24 15.70 23.55
C VAL A 124 22.47 14.83 23.27
N THR A 125 22.48 14.06 22.19
CA THR A 125 23.63 13.22 21.82
C THR A 125 24.76 14.06 21.24
N GLY A 126 24.44 15.12 20.48
CA GLY A 126 25.41 16.14 20.08
C GLY A 126 26.21 16.68 21.26
N LEU A 127 25.53 17.05 22.35
CA LEU A 127 26.15 17.47 23.61
C LEU A 127 27.05 16.39 24.25
N ALA A 128 26.62 15.11 24.26
CA ALA A 128 27.44 14.01 24.79
C ALA A 128 28.70 13.74 23.94
N THR A 129 28.61 13.80 22.61
CA THR A 129 29.78 13.73 21.71
C THR A 129 30.69 14.94 21.87
N ILE A 130 30.14 16.14 22.04
CA ILE A 130 30.92 17.38 22.30
C ILE A 130 31.66 17.27 23.64
N LEU A 131 31.00 16.77 24.68
CA LEU A 131 31.61 16.54 26.00
C LEU A 131 32.69 15.44 25.97
N ALA A 132 32.48 14.36 25.21
CA ALA A 132 33.47 13.30 25.03
C ALA A 132 34.71 13.78 24.24
N VAL A 133 34.52 14.62 23.21
CA VAL A 133 35.61 15.25 22.47
C VAL A 133 36.37 16.25 23.35
N ALA A 134 35.67 17.02 24.19
CA ALA A 134 36.30 17.93 25.14
C ALA A 134 37.13 17.20 26.22
N ALA A 135 36.64 16.07 26.74
CA ALA A 135 37.37 15.23 27.68
C ALA A 135 38.60 14.53 27.07
N ALA A 136 38.52 14.13 25.80
CA ALA A 136 39.67 13.59 25.06
C ALA A 136 40.74 14.64 24.76
N ALA A 137 40.34 15.88 24.45
CA ALA A 137 41.24 17.00 24.27
C ALA A 137 41.99 17.37 25.57
N ALA A 138 41.35 17.18 26.72
CA ALA A 138 41.95 17.44 28.04
C ALA A 138 42.93 16.34 28.51
N THR A 139 42.80 15.11 28.02
CA THR A 139 43.57 13.95 28.51
C THR A 139 44.62 13.42 27.52
N GLY A 140 44.62 13.91 26.28
CA GLY A 140 45.65 13.59 25.27
C GLY A 140 45.63 12.17 24.71
N SER A 141 44.65 11.34 25.08
CA SER A 141 44.54 9.95 24.65
C SER A 141 43.49 9.79 23.55
N GLY A 142 43.94 9.62 22.29
CA GLY A 142 43.05 9.38 21.14
C GLY A 142 42.21 8.10 21.30
N ASP A 143 42.69 7.14 22.08
CA ASP A 143 42.02 5.87 22.34
C ASP A 143 40.78 6.02 23.24
N ALA A 144 40.79 6.97 24.19
CA ALA A 144 39.64 7.28 25.03
C ALA A 144 38.50 7.93 24.22
N ALA A 145 38.85 8.78 23.24
CA ALA A 145 37.88 9.37 22.32
C ALA A 145 37.22 8.31 21.43
N ALA A 146 38.00 7.38 20.89
CA ALA A 146 37.51 6.29 20.06
C ALA A 146 36.62 5.32 20.87
N ALA A 147 37.00 5.00 22.10
CA ALA A 147 36.19 4.17 23.01
C ALA A 147 34.88 4.86 23.41
N ALA A 148 34.89 6.17 23.68
CA ALA A 148 33.68 6.94 23.99
C ALA A 148 32.73 7.03 22.79
N MET A 149 33.24 7.18 21.57
CA MET A 149 32.43 7.14 20.34
C MET A 149 31.87 5.74 20.05
N ALA A 150 32.67 4.68 20.25
CA ALA A 150 32.17 3.31 20.11
C ALA A 150 31.09 2.99 21.16
N GLY A 151 31.29 3.43 22.40
CA GLY A 151 30.32 3.30 23.48
C GLY A 151 29.03 4.08 23.23
N SER A 152 29.12 5.32 22.71
CA SER A 152 27.94 6.12 22.39
C SER A 152 27.13 5.53 21.23
N GLN A 153 27.79 4.96 20.22
CA GLN A 153 27.14 4.22 19.13
C GLN A 153 26.41 2.97 19.64
N GLN A 154 27.03 2.22 20.56
CA GLN A 154 26.39 1.05 21.18
C GLN A 154 25.18 1.45 22.04
N VAL A 155 25.28 2.52 22.83
CA VAL A 155 24.15 3.05 23.61
C VAL A 155 23.03 3.54 22.69
N MET A 156 23.36 4.21 21.58
CA MET A 156 22.40 4.67 20.59
C MET A 156 21.64 3.50 19.93
N GLN A 157 22.35 2.46 19.47
CA GLN A 157 21.71 1.26 18.93
C GLN A 157 20.82 0.58 19.96
N ARG A 158 21.29 0.45 21.21
CA ARG A 158 20.50 -0.14 22.31
C ARG A 158 19.22 0.64 22.59
N ASN A 159 19.29 1.97 22.63
CA ASN A 159 18.13 2.82 22.85
C ASN A 159 17.14 2.78 21.68
N LEU A 160 17.63 2.76 20.43
CA LEU A 160 16.77 2.58 19.25
C LEU A 160 16.03 1.23 19.29
N LEU A 161 16.74 0.15 19.59
CA LEU A 161 16.14 -1.20 19.69
C LEU A 161 15.17 -1.32 20.89
N ALA A 162 15.50 -0.73 22.03
CA ALA A 162 14.62 -0.71 23.20
C ALA A 162 13.35 0.11 22.94
N ASN A 163 13.49 1.27 22.28
CA ASN A 163 12.35 2.07 21.86
C ASN A 163 11.47 1.27 20.91
N ASN A 164 12.02 0.64 19.86
CA ASN A 164 11.25 -0.19 18.94
C ASN A 164 10.45 -1.28 19.70
N ARG A 165 11.08 -2.04 20.61
CA ARG A 165 10.37 -3.07 21.40
C ARG A 165 9.22 -2.50 22.24
N ALA A 166 9.37 -1.31 22.82
CA ALA A 166 8.30 -0.66 23.56
C ALA A 166 7.15 -0.20 22.64
N GLN A 167 7.46 0.28 21.43
CA GLN A 167 6.45 0.65 20.43
C GLN A 167 5.66 -0.57 19.95
N GLU A 168 6.36 -1.66 19.68
CA GLU A 168 5.80 -2.94 19.30
C GLU A 168 4.88 -3.51 20.40
N ALA A 169 5.32 -3.53 21.65
CA ALA A 169 4.50 -3.98 22.78
C ALA A 169 3.24 -3.10 22.98
N ALA A 170 3.38 -1.78 22.79
CA ALA A 170 2.23 -0.87 22.83
C ALA A 170 1.24 -1.13 21.69
N ALA A 171 1.74 -1.42 20.47
CA ALA A 171 0.93 -1.77 19.31
C ALA A 171 0.22 -3.13 19.51
N ASP A 172 0.87 -4.14 20.09
CA ASP A 172 0.23 -5.41 20.44
C ASP A 172 -0.89 -5.22 21.46
N GLN A 173 -0.63 -4.48 22.53
CA GLN A 173 -1.63 -4.20 23.55
C GLN A 173 -2.80 -3.38 22.98
N ALA A 174 -2.52 -2.44 22.08
CA ALA A 174 -3.56 -1.71 21.36
C ALA A 174 -4.37 -2.66 20.47
N SER A 175 -3.71 -3.52 19.69
CA SER A 175 -4.33 -4.48 18.78
C SER A 175 -5.33 -5.38 19.52
N LEU A 176 -4.90 -6.01 20.62
CA LEU A 176 -5.77 -6.88 21.42
C LEU A 176 -7.00 -6.14 21.96
N ARG A 177 -6.82 -4.90 22.43
CA ARG A 177 -7.92 -4.05 22.93
C ARG A 177 -8.88 -3.65 21.82
N ILE A 178 -8.36 -3.21 20.68
CA ILE A 178 -9.15 -2.79 19.51
C ILE A 178 -9.96 -3.96 18.98
N MET A 179 -9.33 -5.13 18.81
CA MET A 179 -10.02 -6.34 18.36
C MET A 179 -11.15 -6.74 19.31
N THR A 180 -10.88 -6.77 20.62
CA THR A 180 -11.89 -7.09 21.64
C THR A 180 -13.05 -6.09 21.59
N ALA A 181 -12.76 -4.79 21.51
CA ALA A 181 -13.77 -3.74 21.42
C ALA A 181 -14.58 -3.79 20.12
N ALA A 182 -13.99 -4.31 19.04
CA ALA A 182 -14.67 -4.55 17.76
C ALA A 182 -15.44 -5.89 17.73
N GLY A 183 -15.42 -6.69 18.80
CA GLY A 183 -16.05 -8.02 18.84
C GLY A 183 -15.33 -9.07 18.00
N ILE A 184 -14.01 -8.91 17.78
CA ILE A 184 -13.17 -9.79 16.97
C ILE A 184 -12.31 -10.65 17.90
N ASP A 185 -12.23 -11.95 17.61
CA ASP A 185 -11.35 -12.89 18.33
C ASP A 185 -9.88 -12.49 18.22
N ALA A 186 -9.31 -11.97 19.30
CA ALA A 186 -7.92 -11.52 19.33
C ALA A 186 -6.91 -12.67 19.44
N SER A 187 -7.36 -13.93 19.62
CA SER A 187 -6.49 -15.10 19.48
C SER A 187 -5.88 -15.20 18.07
N ALA A 188 -6.54 -14.60 17.07
CA ALA A 188 -6.00 -14.49 15.73
C ALA A 188 -4.70 -13.68 15.67
N ALA A 189 -4.49 -12.71 16.58
CA ALA A 189 -3.22 -11.99 16.67
C ALA A 189 -2.07 -12.93 17.06
N LEU A 190 -2.30 -13.90 17.95
CA LEU A 190 -1.30 -14.91 18.29
C LEU A 190 -0.97 -15.81 17.09
N LYS A 191 -1.99 -16.25 16.34
CA LYS A 191 -1.80 -17.04 15.13
C LYS A 191 -0.93 -16.32 14.08
N VAL A 192 -1.13 -15.01 13.91
CA VAL A 192 -0.28 -14.20 13.04
C VAL A 192 1.17 -14.21 13.54
N GLN A 193 1.39 -14.03 14.84
CA GLN A 193 2.76 -14.07 15.39
C GLN A 193 3.42 -15.44 15.25
N ASP A 194 2.64 -16.52 15.30
CA ASP A 194 3.16 -17.87 15.08
C ASP A 194 3.71 -18.09 13.67
N LEU A 195 3.23 -17.34 12.67
CA LEU A 195 3.81 -17.34 11.32
C LEU A 195 5.28 -16.87 11.31
N PHE A 196 5.67 -16.05 12.29
CA PHE A 196 6.99 -15.41 12.39
C PHE A 196 7.78 -15.86 13.61
N ARG A 197 7.33 -16.90 14.32
CA ARG A 197 8.02 -17.48 15.48
C ARG A 197 9.39 -18.02 15.05
N GLY A 198 10.44 -17.74 15.83
CA GLY A 198 11.81 -18.18 15.54
C GLY A 198 12.56 -17.31 14.52
N GLN A 199 11.97 -16.19 14.06
CA GLN A 199 12.65 -15.23 13.20
C GLN A 199 13.65 -14.36 13.99
N GLU A 200 13.49 -14.23 15.31
CA GLU A 200 14.32 -13.43 16.20
C GLU A 200 15.76 -13.94 16.35
N ILE A 201 15.98 -15.23 16.09
CA ILE A 201 17.32 -15.86 16.11
C ILE A 201 18.03 -15.78 14.75
N LEU A 202 17.33 -15.36 13.69
CA LEU A 202 17.90 -15.20 12.36
C LEU A 202 18.63 -13.85 12.25
N SER A 203 19.66 -13.81 11.41
CA SER A 203 20.27 -12.52 11.06
C SER A 203 19.26 -11.67 10.28
N MET A 204 19.33 -10.34 10.41
CA MET A 204 18.36 -9.43 9.76
C MET A 204 18.16 -9.72 8.27
N ARG A 205 19.22 -10.12 7.55
CA ARG A 205 19.16 -10.46 6.11
C ARG A 205 18.38 -11.75 5.80
N ARG A 206 18.25 -12.65 6.78
CA ARG A 206 17.57 -13.95 6.63
C ARG A 206 16.19 -13.95 7.26
N ALA A 207 15.89 -12.98 8.13
CA ALA A 207 14.58 -12.81 8.71
C ALA A 207 13.57 -12.35 7.63
N ASP A 208 12.31 -12.77 7.77
CA ASP A 208 11.22 -12.27 6.94
C ASP A 208 11.08 -10.74 7.10
N PRO A 209 10.80 -9.97 6.02
CA PRO A 209 10.65 -8.52 6.11
C PRO A 209 9.68 -8.03 7.19
N TYR A 210 8.59 -8.75 7.46
CA TYR A 210 7.67 -8.42 8.56
C TYR A 210 8.36 -8.53 9.92
N ALA A 211 9.16 -9.58 10.15
CA ALA A 211 9.90 -9.76 11.40
C ALA A 211 11.07 -8.75 11.55
N GLN A 212 11.55 -8.18 10.45
CA GLN A 212 12.54 -7.10 10.48
C GLN A 212 11.92 -5.76 10.91
N THR A 213 10.71 -5.45 10.43
CA THR A 213 9.99 -4.21 10.79
C THR A 213 9.28 -4.32 12.13
N HIS A 214 8.79 -5.51 12.49
CA HIS A 214 8.08 -5.83 13.74
C HIS A 214 8.84 -6.89 14.55
N PRO A 215 10.00 -6.57 15.15
CA PRO A 215 10.83 -7.55 15.85
C PRO A 215 10.10 -8.16 17.04
N MET A 216 9.88 -9.47 17.00
CA MET A 216 9.21 -10.22 18.06
C MET A 216 10.17 -10.57 19.21
N SER A 217 9.62 -10.73 20.42
CA SER A 217 10.34 -11.28 21.57
C SER A 217 9.46 -12.26 22.36
N SER A 218 10.07 -13.19 23.10
CA SER A 218 9.34 -14.12 23.96
C SER A 218 8.47 -13.41 25.00
N ASP A 219 8.88 -12.22 25.46
CA ASP A 219 8.11 -11.41 26.40
C ASP A 219 6.83 -10.85 25.75
N ARG A 220 6.90 -10.41 24.48
CA ARG A 220 5.72 -9.96 23.72
C ARG A 220 4.73 -11.09 23.51
N ILE A 221 5.22 -12.27 23.10
CA ILE A 221 4.38 -13.47 22.91
C ILE A 221 3.66 -13.81 24.22
N ARG A 222 4.40 -13.90 25.33
CA ARG A 222 3.81 -14.21 26.64
C ARG A 222 2.79 -13.16 27.08
N TYR A 223 3.06 -11.87 26.83
CA TYR A 223 2.12 -10.80 27.11
C TYR A 223 0.82 -10.96 26.31
N MET A 224 0.95 -11.26 25.01
CA MET A 224 -0.22 -11.50 24.15
C MET A 224 -0.99 -12.76 24.56
N GLU A 225 -0.30 -13.85 24.91
CA GLU A 225 -0.90 -15.09 25.42
C GLU A 225 -1.74 -14.82 26.67
N ASN A 226 -1.18 -14.08 27.63
CA ASN A 226 -1.90 -13.65 28.83
C ASN A 226 -3.07 -12.71 28.49
N GLY A 227 -2.89 -11.81 27.53
CA GLY A 227 -3.95 -10.91 27.08
C GLY A 227 -5.15 -11.65 26.49
N VAL A 228 -4.89 -12.62 25.62
CA VAL A 228 -5.92 -13.46 24.97
C VAL A 228 -6.59 -14.40 25.97
N ALA A 229 -5.83 -14.99 26.90
CA ALA A 229 -6.39 -15.90 27.91
C ALA A 229 -7.44 -15.25 28.83
N ASN A 230 -7.39 -13.92 28.97
CA ASN A 230 -8.32 -13.14 29.81
C ASN A 230 -9.44 -12.47 29.01
N GLN A 231 -9.60 -12.77 27.72
CA GLN A 231 -10.65 -12.19 26.89
C GLN A 231 -11.98 -12.96 27.02
N PRO A 232 -13.12 -12.27 26.80
CA PRO A 232 -14.39 -12.96 26.64
C PRO A 232 -14.36 -13.85 25.40
N VAL A 233 -15.16 -14.92 25.40
CA VAL A 233 -15.40 -15.71 24.19
C VAL A 233 -16.10 -14.80 23.17
N MET A 234 -15.44 -14.59 22.03
CA MET A 234 -15.99 -13.80 20.94
C MET A 234 -17.00 -14.62 20.13
N PRO A 235 -18.05 -13.98 19.58
CA PRO A 235 -18.96 -14.65 18.65
C PRO A 235 -18.21 -15.12 17.39
N PRO A 236 -18.75 -16.11 16.66
CA PRO A 236 -18.20 -16.49 15.38
C PRO A 236 -18.21 -15.28 14.42
N PRO A 237 -17.23 -15.17 13.49
CA PRO A 237 -17.19 -14.08 12.53
C PRO A 237 -18.46 -14.01 11.67
N ASP A 238 -18.84 -12.79 11.28
CA ASP A 238 -19.95 -12.55 10.35
C ASP A 238 -19.77 -13.39 9.06
N PRO A 239 -20.71 -14.32 8.75
CA PRO A 239 -20.62 -15.18 7.59
C PRO A 239 -20.46 -14.41 6.27
N ASP A 240 -21.04 -13.22 6.15
CA ASP A 240 -20.91 -12.41 4.93
C ASP A 240 -19.48 -11.87 4.80
N LEU A 241 -18.87 -11.36 5.88
CA LEU A 241 -17.48 -10.92 5.83
C LEU A 241 -16.50 -12.08 5.57
N VAL A 242 -16.79 -13.27 6.13
CA VAL A 242 -16.03 -14.50 5.81
C VAL A 242 -16.14 -14.85 4.33
N TYR A 243 -17.34 -14.74 3.76
CA TYR A 243 -17.57 -14.96 2.33
C TYR A 243 -16.73 -13.98 1.48
N TRP A 244 -16.77 -12.67 1.76
CA TRP A 244 -16.01 -11.68 1.01
C TRP A 244 -14.50 -11.84 1.17
N HIS A 245 -14.02 -12.20 2.37
CA HIS A 245 -12.61 -12.54 2.58
C HIS A 245 -12.18 -13.74 1.70
N LYS A 246 -12.96 -14.83 1.69
CA LYS A 246 -12.65 -16.01 0.85
C LYS A 246 -12.68 -15.68 -0.64
N ARG A 247 -13.61 -14.83 -1.09
CA ARG A 247 -13.68 -14.38 -2.48
C ARG A 247 -12.48 -13.53 -2.86
N MET A 248 -12.07 -12.61 -1.99
CA MET A 248 -10.83 -11.82 -2.14
C MET A 248 -9.60 -12.73 -2.24
N GLN A 249 -9.48 -13.76 -1.40
CA GLN A 249 -8.41 -14.76 -1.49
C GLN A 249 -8.43 -15.51 -2.83
N ALA A 250 -9.61 -15.90 -3.32
CA ALA A 250 -9.76 -16.55 -4.62
C ALA A 250 -9.34 -15.64 -5.79
N LYS A 251 -9.66 -14.35 -5.71
CA LYS A 251 -9.26 -13.32 -6.69
C LYS A 251 -7.74 -13.14 -6.69
N PHE A 252 -7.11 -12.99 -5.52
CA PHE A 252 -5.65 -12.95 -5.40
C PHE A 252 -4.98 -14.20 -5.93
N ASN A 253 -5.50 -15.39 -5.61
CA ASN A 253 -4.98 -16.65 -6.14
C ASN A 253 -5.03 -16.69 -7.68
N GLY A 254 -6.10 -16.18 -8.29
CA GLY A 254 -6.23 -16.08 -9.74
C GLY A 254 -5.21 -15.12 -10.38
N PHE A 255 -5.04 -13.92 -9.81
CA PHE A 255 -4.19 -12.87 -10.40
C PHE A 255 -2.71 -12.98 -10.05
N LEU A 256 -2.35 -13.46 -8.86
CA LEU A 256 -0.98 -13.37 -8.35
C LEU A 256 -0.16 -14.66 -8.49
N LEU A 257 -0.81 -15.83 -8.44
CA LEU A 257 -0.13 -17.10 -8.73
C LEU A 257 0.19 -17.20 -10.22
N HIS A 258 1.13 -18.06 -10.60
CA HIS A 258 1.23 -18.44 -12.00
C HIS A 258 -0.09 -19.12 -12.43
N PRO A 259 -0.67 -18.85 -13.62
CA PRO A 259 -1.98 -19.39 -14.00
C PRO A 259 -2.10 -20.92 -13.87
N ASN A 260 -1.08 -21.66 -14.31
CA ASN A 260 -1.06 -23.12 -14.14
C ASN A 260 -1.03 -23.57 -12.67
N THR A 261 -0.43 -22.78 -11.77
CA THR A 261 -0.43 -23.05 -10.33
C THR A 261 -1.79 -22.75 -9.72
N ALA A 262 -2.44 -21.66 -10.12
CA ALA A 262 -3.81 -21.35 -9.71
C ALA A 262 -4.78 -22.48 -10.11
N LEU A 263 -4.71 -22.94 -11.37
CA LEU A 263 -5.53 -24.05 -11.88
C LEU A 263 -5.25 -25.39 -11.17
N LYS A 264 -4.02 -25.63 -10.71
CA LYS A 264 -3.68 -26.83 -9.92
C LYS A 264 -4.21 -26.77 -8.50
N ARG A 265 -4.32 -25.57 -7.90
CA ARG A 265 -4.86 -25.40 -6.54
C ARG A 265 -6.36 -25.62 -6.43
N VAL A 266 -7.10 -25.46 -7.53
CA VAL A 266 -8.54 -25.66 -7.59
C VAL A 266 -8.85 -26.97 -8.32
N PRO A 267 -9.36 -28.02 -7.65
CA PRO A 267 -9.67 -29.29 -8.29
C PRO A 267 -10.59 -29.11 -9.51
N ARG A 268 -10.38 -29.89 -10.58
CA ARG A 268 -11.17 -29.76 -11.82
C ARG A 268 -12.67 -29.99 -11.61
N GLY A 269 -13.05 -30.82 -10.63
CA GLY A 269 -14.45 -31.08 -10.29
C GLY A 269 -15.06 -30.11 -9.28
N ASP A 270 -14.27 -29.21 -8.68
CA ASP A 270 -14.79 -28.23 -7.73
C ASP A 270 -15.48 -27.10 -8.50
N THR A 271 -16.81 -27.14 -8.59
CA THR A 271 -17.63 -26.12 -9.25
C THR A 271 -18.03 -24.98 -8.31
N GLY A 272 -17.45 -24.90 -7.10
CA GLY A 272 -17.71 -23.84 -6.15
C GLY A 272 -17.37 -22.45 -6.71
N GLU A 273 -18.08 -21.44 -6.25
CA GLU A 273 -17.97 -20.04 -6.71
C GLU A 273 -16.51 -19.54 -6.69
N PHE A 274 -15.80 -19.75 -5.59
CA PHE A 274 -14.40 -19.32 -5.44
C PHE A 274 -13.44 -20.05 -6.39
N ALA A 275 -13.63 -21.36 -6.57
CA ALA A 275 -12.84 -22.14 -7.52
C ALA A 275 -13.09 -21.69 -8.96
N THR A 276 -14.34 -21.41 -9.30
CA THR A 276 -14.73 -20.87 -10.61
C THR A 276 -14.15 -19.49 -10.84
N LEU A 277 -14.16 -18.60 -9.84
CA LEU A 277 -13.51 -17.28 -9.90
C LEU A 277 -12.00 -17.40 -10.15
N THR A 278 -11.30 -18.23 -9.39
CA THR A 278 -9.86 -18.47 -9.59
C THR A 278 -9.58 -19.02 -10.99
N ARG A 279 -10.40 -19.95 -11.51
CA ARG A 279 -10.28 -20.48 -12.87
C ARG A 279 -10.53 -19.42 -13.94
N ALA A 280 -11.60 -18.62 -13.80
CA ALA A 280 -11.95 -17.58 -14.77
C ALA A 280 -10.77 -16.62 -14.99
N ILE A 281 -10.16 -16.16 -13.89
CA ILE A 281 -8.99 -15.29 -13.91
C ILE A 281 -7.76 -16.01 -14.48
N ALA A 282 -7.51 -17.26 -14.07
CA ALA A 282 -6.35 -18.02 -14.57
C ALA A 282 -6.45 -18.29 -16.08
N TYR A 283 -7.63 -18.64 -16.61
CA TYR A 283 -7.85 -18.82 -18.05
C TYR A 283 -7.71 -17.52 -18.82
N HIS A 284 -8.21 -16.41 -18.27
CA HIS A 284 -8.03 -15.09 -18.86
C HIS A 284 -6.55 -14.73 -19.02
N ARG A 285 -5.73 -15.10 -18.02
CA ARG A 285 -4.27 -14.91 -18.05
C ARG A 285 -3.51 -15.94 -18.90
N LEU A 286 -4.17 -17.02 -19.35
CA LEU A 286 -3.65 -18.00 -20.33
C LEU A 286 -4.16 -17.74 -21.76
N PRO A 287 -4.48 -16.47 -22.07
CA PRO A 287 -5.35 -16.04 -23.17
C PRO A 287 -6.44 -17.02 -23.66
N ASP A 288 -7.02 -17.86 -22.79
CA ASP A 288 -8.08 -18.81 -23.16
C ASP A 288 -9.44 -18.12 -23.00
N ALA A 289 -9.76 -17.25 -23.95
CA ALA A 289 -10.95 -16.41 -23.92
C ALA A 289 -12.26 -17.22 -23.87
N ALA A 290 -12.29 -18.43 -24.44
CA ALA A 290 -13.47 -19.28 -24.40
C ALA A 290 -13.74 -19.78 -22.98
N LYS A 291 -12.72 -20.34 -22.30
CA LYS A 291 -12.88 -20.84 -20.93
C LYS A 291 -13.03 -19.73 -19.90
N SER A 292 -12.34 -18.60 -20.07
CA SER A 292 -12.48 -17.47 -19.14
C SER A 292 -13.88 -16.88 -19.18
N MET A 293 -14.44 -16.69 -20.38
CA MET A 293 -15.82 -16.19 -20.56
C MET A 293 -16.87 -17.20 -20.10
N ALA A 294 -16.71 -18.49 -20.40
CA ALA A 294 -17.62 -19.50 -19.88
C ALA A 294 -17.64 -19.53 -18.34
N ALA A 295 -16.48 -19.37 -17.70
CA ALA A 295 -16.38 -19.35 -16.25
C ALA A 295 -16.94 -18.06 -15.63
N ILE A 296 -16.73 -16.88 -16.23
CA ILE A 296 -17.30 -15.63 -15.70
C ILE A 296 -18.81 -15.54 -15.94
N ASP A 297 -19.31 -16.11 -17.04
CA ASP A 297 -20.75 -16.19 -17.31
C ASP A 297 -21.43 -17.12 -16.30
N ALA A 298 -20.83 -18.27 -15.96
CA ALA A 298 -21.35 -19.14 -14.90
C ALA A 298 -21.42 -18.46 -13.52
N LEU A 299 -20.49 -17.55 -13.20
CA LEU A 299 -20.53 -16.76 -11.98
C LEU A 299 -21.67 -15.74 -11.99
N ILE A 300 -21.90 -15.09 -13.13
CA ILE A 300 -23.01 -14.15 -13.33
C ILE A 300 -24.36 -14.87 -13.29
N ASP A 301 -24.48 -16.06 -13.89
CA ASP A 301 -25.71 -16.85 -13.85
C ASP A 301 -26.05 -17.26 -12.41
N ALA A 302 -25.03 -17.59 -11.61
CA ALA A 302 -25.21 -17.88 -10.18
C ALA A 302 -25.53 -16.63 -9.34
N ARG A 303 -25.00 -15.45 -9.73
CA ARG A 303 -25.23 -14.17 -9.04
C ARG A 303 -25.46 -13.02 -10.03
N PRO A 304 -26.67 -12.88 -10.60
CA PRO A 304 -26.94 -11.93 -11.69
C PRO A 304 -26.85 -10.45 -11.27
N ASP A 305 -27.00 -10.18 -9.97
CA ASP A 305 -26.93 -8.84 -9.38
C ASP A 305 -25.58 -8.55 -8.71
N ASP A 306 -24.53 -9.34 -8.99
CA ASP A 306 -23.19 -9.08 -8.49
C ASP A 306 -22.42 -8.11 -9.39
N ALA A 307 -22.30 -6.86 -8.96
CA ALA A 307 -21.61 -5.81 -9.70
C ALA A 307 -20.16 -6.19 -10.09
N TYR A 308 -19.45 -6.92 -9.23
CA TYR A 308 -18.02 -7.20 -9.42
C TYR A 308 -17.77 -8.31 -10.44
N TYR A 309 -18.71 -9.23 -10.65
CA TYR A 309 -18.62 -10.18 -11.76
C TYR A 309 -18.88 -9.52 -13.12
N HIS A 310 -19.82 -8.57 -13.18
CA HIS A 310 -20.01 -7.74 -14.39
C HIS A 310 -18.80 -6.85 -14.66
N GLU A 311 -18.20 -6.27 -13.62
CA GLU A 311 -16.95 -5.49 -13.69
C GLU A 311 -15.79 -6.33 -14.26
N LEU A 312 -15.56 -7.51 -13.68
CA LEU A 312 -14.50 -8.43 -14.09
C LEU A 312 -14.72 -8.95 -15.54
N LYS A 313 -15.98 -9.22 -15.92
CA LYS A 313 -16.34 -9.54 -17.31
C LYS A 313 -16.01 -8.37 -18.25
N GLY A 314 -16.33 -7.15 -17.85
CA GLY A 314 -15.96 -5.93 -18.57
C GLY A 314 -14.44 -5.84 -18.79
N GLN A 315 -13.65 -6.11 -17.74
CA GLN A 315 -12.19 -6.16 -17.83
C GLN A 315 -11.72 -7.22 -18.84
N PHE A 316 -12.22 -8.46 -18.74
CA PHE A 316 -11.83 -9.54 -19.64
C PHE A 316 -12.15 -9.21 -21.09
N LEU A 317 -13.34 -8.69 -21.36
CA LEU A 317 -13.76 -8.28 -22.70
C LEU A 317 -12.87 -7.17 -23.26
N LEU A 318 -12.56 -6.16 -22.44
CA LEU A 318 -11.74 -5.03 -22.86
C LEU A 318 -10.30 -5.45 -23.18
N GLU A 319 -9.70 -6.30 -22.35
CA GLU A 319 -8.35 -6.82 -22.54
C GLU A 319 -8.25 -7.78 -23.74
N ASN A 320 -9.36 -8.38 -24.16
CA ASN A 320 -9.48 -9.15 -25.40
C ASN A 320 -9.96 -8.30 -26.61
N GLY A 321 -9.90 -6.97 -26.52
CA GLY A 321 -10.23 -6.06 -27.63
C GLY A 321 -11.72 -5.88 -27.93
N LYS A 322 -12.62 -6.44 -27.09
CA LYS A 322 -14.08 -6.37 -27.28
C LYS A 322 -14.68 -5.16 -26.55
N ALA A 323 -14.25 -3.95 -26.90
CA ALA A 323 -14.62 -2.71 -26.21
C ALA A 323 -16.15 -2.49 -26.10
N ALA A 324 -16.93 -2.74 -27.14
CA ALA A 324 -18.39 -2.54 -27.11
C ALA A 324 -19.10 -3.49 -26.14
N ALA A 325 -18.67 -4.76 -26.10
CA ALA A 325 -19.18 -5.73 -25.13
C ALA A 325 -18.75 -5.37 -23.71
N ALA A 326 -17.51 -4.88 -23.54
CA ALA A 326 -17.01 -4.41 -22.25
C ALA A 326 -17.84 -3.24 -21.70
N VAL A 327 -18.20 -2.25 -22.54
CA VAL A 327 -19.08 -1.14 -22.15
C VAL A 327 -20.42 -1.66 -21.62
N THR A 328 -21.01 -2.68 -22.25
CA THR A 328 -22.28 -3.28 -21.80
C THR A 328 -22.13 -3.91 -20.41
N ALA A 329 -21.08 -4.70 -20.20
CA ALA A 329 -20.81 -5.33 -18.90
C ALA A 329 -20.51 -4.30 -17.80
N TYR A 330 -19.70 -3.28 -18.09
CA TYR A 330 -19.40 -2.22 -17.14
C TYR A 330 -20.60 -1.33 -16.82
N ARG A 331 -21.52 -1.08 -17.77
CA ARG A 331 -22.78 -0.38 -17.49
C ARG A 331 -23.61 -1.16 -16.48
N ARG A 332 -23.77 -2.47 -16.69
CA ARG A 332 -24.46 -3.33 -15.73
C ARG A 332 -23.79 -3.34 -14.36
N ALA A 333 -22.46 -3.37 -14.31
CA ALA A 333 -21.70 -3.25 -13.07
C ALA A 333 -21.96 -1.91 -12.36
N LEU A 334 -21.99 -0.81 -13.11
CA LEU A 334 -22.25 0.53 -12.57
C LEU A 334 -23.70 0.69 -12.11
N ASP A 335 -24.68 0.12 -12.81
CA ASP A 335 -26.08 0.13 -12.39
C ASP A 335 -26.27 -0.56 -11.03
N LEU A 336 -25.53 -1.65 -10.80
CA LEU A 336 -25.54 -2.41 -9.54
C LEU A 336 -24.71 -1.76 -8.42
N ALA A 337 -23.72 -0.93 -8.76
CA ALA A 337 -22.82 -0.28 -7.81
C ALA A 337 -22.46 1.17 -8.24
N PRO A 338 -23.43 2.09 -8.25
CA PRO A 338 -23.34 3.40 -8.91
C PRO A 338 -22.31 4.36 -8.31
N ASP A 339 -21.89 4.13 -7.06
CA ASP A 339 -20.96 5.00 -6.35
C ASP A 339 -19.49 4.54 -6.41
N THR A 340 -19.17 3.54 -7.24
CA THR A 340 -17.85 2.90 -7.27
C THR A 340 -16.90 3.55 -8.30
N PRO A 341 -15.93 4.39 -7.88
CA PRO A 341 -15.09 5.14 -8.83
C PRO A 341 -14.24 4.26 -9.75
N LEU A 342 -13.80 3.10 -9.29
CA LEU A 342 -13.05 2.15 -10.11
C LEU A 342 -13.91 1.51 -11.22
N ILE A 343 -15.20 1.27 -10.97
CA ILE A 343 -16.13 0.81 -12.02
C ILE A 343 -16.39 1.94 -13.02
N MET A 344 -16.57 3.18 -12.55
CA MET A 344 -16.67 4.36 -13.42
C MET A 344 -15.43 4.51 -14.30
N ALA A 345 -14.23 4.32 -13.73
CA ALA A 345 -12.97 4.37 -14.46
C ALA A 345 -12.85 3.23 -15.50
N GLY A 346 -13.27 2.01 -15.15
CA GLY A 346 -13.33 0.86 -16.05
C GLY A 346 -14.25 1.10 -17.25
N LEU A 347 -15.47 1.60 -17.01
CA LEU A 347 -16.42 1.99 -18.06
C LEU A 347 -15.85 3.13 -18.92
N GLY A 348 -15.27 4.17 -18.30
CA GLY A 348 -14.64 5.29 -19.01
C GLY A 348 -13.50 4.83 -19.92
N ARG A 349 -12.66 3.90 -19.46
CA ARG A 349 -11.61 3.27 -20.26
C ARG A 349 -12.20 2.48 -21.44
N ALA A 350 -13.27 1.72 -21.22
CA ALA A 350 -13.93 0.95 -22.28
C ALA A 350 -14.57 1.87 -23.34
N LEU A 351 -15.18 2.99 -22.92
CA LEU A 351 -15.75 4.00 -23.82
C LEU A 351 -14.66 4.70 -24.65
N VAL A 352 -13.55 5.12 -24.03
CA VAL A 352 -12.39 5.69 -24.76
C VAL A 352 -11.81 4.67 -25.75
N ALA A 353 -11.89 3.36 -25.46
CA ALA A 353 -11.43 2.32 -26.37
C ALA A 353 -12.32 2.13 -27.61
N LEU A 354 -13.56 2.64 -27.62
CA LEU A 354 -14.42 2.65 -28.81
C LEU A 354 -13.95 3.63 -29.89
N ASP A 355 -13.11 4.61 -29.52
CA ASP A 355 -12.52 5.58 -30.45
C ASP A 355 -13.56 6.38 -31.25
N THR A 356 -14.69 6.73 -30.61
CA THR A 356 -15.72 7.58 -31.21
C THR A 356 -15.92 8.84 -30.38
N ARG A 357 -16.20 9.96 -31.05
CA ARG A 357 -16.43 11.26 -30.39
C ARG A 357 -17.55 11.20 -29.34
N ALA A 358 -18.63 10.48 -29.63
CA ALA A 358 -19.75 10.30 -28.71
C ALA A 358 -19.33 9.54 -27.44
N ALA A 359 -18.60 8.42 -27.59
CA ALA A 359 -18.10 7.65 -26.46
C ALA A 359 -17.06 8.44 -25.63
N ASP A 360 -16.19 9.22 -26.28
CA ASP A 360 -15.23 10.08 -25.57
C ASP A 360 -15.94 11.18 -24.74
N THR A 361 -17.06 11.73 -25.23
CA THR A 361 -17.88 12.70 -24.48
C THR A 361 -18.57 12.05 -23.27
N GLU A 362 -19.12 10.85 -23.42
CA GLU A 362 -19.68 10.08 -22.28
C GLU A 362 -18.58 9.73 -21.25
N ALA A 363 -17.44 9.24 -21.74
CA ALA A 363 -16.29 8.89 -20.90
C ALA A 363 -15.79 10.08 -20.09
N LEU A 364 -15.79 11.29 -20.67
CA LEU A 364 -15.35 12.50 -20.01
C LEU A 364 -16.14 12.77 -18.72
N GLY A 365 -17.47 12.80 -18.79
CA GLY A 365 -18.31 13.07 -17.61
C GLY A 365 -18.17 12.01 -16.52
N LEU A 366 -18.01 10.75 -16.94
CA LEU A 366 -17.82 9.63 -16.02
C LEU A 366 -16.45 9.66 -15.34
N LEU A 367 -15.37 9.88 -16.09
CA LEU A 367 -14.00 9.91 -15.59
C LEU A 367 -13.73 11.15 -14.74
N GLU A 368 -14.37 12.29 -15.00
CA GLU A 368 -14.34 13.44 -14.10
C GLU A 368 -14.97 13.11 -12.74
N THR A 369 -16.08 12.37 -12.75
CA THR A 369 -16.74 11.91 -11.52
C THR A 369 -15.88 10.91 -10.76
N ALA A 370 -15.29 9.94 -11.46
CA ALA A 370 -14.33 9.00 -10.90
C ALA A 370 -13.16 9.74 -10.23
N ARG A 371 -12.54 10.71 -10.92
CA ARG A 371 -11.44 11.52 -10.39
C ARG A 371 -11.79 12.30 -9.13
N ARG A 372 -13.03 12.84 -9.03
CA ARG A 372 -13.46 13.56 -7.82
C ARG A 372 -13.55 12.63 -6.60
N LYS A 373 -14.01 11.40 -6.81
CA LYS A 373 -14.15 10.38 -5.76
C LYS A 373 -12.82 9.69 -5.42
N ASP A 374 -11.95 9.53 -6.42
CA ASP A 374 -10.65 8.91 -6.30
C ASP A 374 -9.60 9.67 -7.15
N PRO A 375 -8.99 10.72 -6.58
CA PRO A 375 -7.99 11.51 -7.28
C PRO A 375 -6.66 10.76 -7.49
N GLY A 376 -6.46 9.62 -6.82
CA GLY A 376 -5.22 8.83 -6.87
C GLY A 376 -5.17 7.80 -8.00
N ASP A 377 -6.28 7.54 -8.70
CA ASP A 377 -6.31 6.55 -9.79
C ASP A 377 -5.61 7.07 -11.05
N THR A 378 -4.34 6.66 -11.19
CA THR A 378 -3.52 7.01 -12.36
C THR A 378 -4.00 6.42 -13.68
N VAL A 379 -4.80 5.35 -13.67
CA VAL A 379 -5.42 4.75 -14.85
C VAL A 379 -6.62 5.57 -15.28
N ALA A 380 -7.47 6.01 -14.33
CA ALA A 380 -8.55 6.95 -14.61
C ALA A 380 -8.00 8.26 -15.19
N LEU A 381 -6.96 8.84 -14.58
CA LEU A 381 -6.33 10.08 -15.07
C LEU A 381 -5.77 9.92 -16.48
N HIS A 382 -5.17 8.77 -16.81
CA HIS A 382 -4.68 8.51 -18.17
C HIS A 382 -5.81 8.54 -19.20
N ASN A 383 -6.90 7.83 -18.92
CA ASN A 383 -8.05 7.79 -19.85
C ASN A 383 -8.80 9.13 -19.90
N LEU A 384 -8.83 9.86 -18.78
CA LEU A 384 -9.42 11.20 -18.73
C LEU A 384 -8.64 12.19 -19.60
N ALA A 385 -7.31 12.15 -19.56
CA ALA A 385 -6.47 12.96 -20.43
C ALA A 385 -6.71 12.64 -21.92
N ARG A 386 -6.88 11.35 -22.27
CA ARG A 386 -7.24 10.94 -23.64
C ARG A 386 -8.62 11.45 -24.06
N ALA A 387 -9.62 11.35 -23.19
CA ALA A 387 -10.96 11.86 -23.45
C ALA A 387 -10.94 13.39 -23.64
N TYR A 388 -10.22 14.14 -22.81
CA TYR A 388 -10.03 15.59 -23.01
C TYR A 388 -9.36 15.90 -24.36
N ALA A 389 -8.29 15.19 -24.72
CA ALA A 389 -7.60 15.43 -25.98
C ALA A 389 -8.52 15.17 -27.19
N ARG A 390 -9.22 14.03 -27.21
CA ARG A 390 -10.14 13.67 -28.30
C ARG A 390 -11.40 14.52 -28.34
N THR A 391 -11.76 15.16 -27.23
CA THR A 391 -12.83 16.16 -27.18
C THR A 391 -12.36 17.59 -27.52
N GLY A 392 -11.06 17.80 -27.80
CA GLY A 392 -10.48 19.09 -28.21
C GLY A 392 -10.01 19.98 -27.05
N GLN A 393 -10.02 19.48 -25.82
CA GLN A 393 -9.69 20.21 -24.60
C GLN A 393 -8.23 20.02 -24.19
N MET A 394 -7.29 20.45 -25.04
CA MET A 394 -5.85 20.16 -24.89
C MET A 394 -5.22 20.70 -23.60
N GLY A 395 -5.68 21.86 -23.11
CA GLY A 395 -5.21 22.42 -21.83
C GLY A 395 -5.56 21.51 -20.64
N MET A 396 -6.79 20.99 -20.61
CA MET A 396 -7.23 20.04 -19.59
C MET A 396 -6.54 18.67 -19.73
N ALA A 397 -6.34 18.19 -20.96
CA ALA A 397 -5.57 16.98 -21.21
C ALA A 397 -4.15 17.08 -20.64
N SER A 398 -3.50 18.22 -20.84
CA SER A 398 -2.16 18.49 -20.29
C SER A 398 -2.18 18.56 -18.77
N LEU A 399 -3.18 19.21 -18.17
CA LEU A 399 -3.31 19.31 -16.72
C LEU A 399 -3.45 17.94 -16.06
N VAL A 400 -4.37 17.11 -16.55
CA VAL A 400 -4.61 15.77 -15.99
C VAL A 400 -3.40 14.85 -16.20
N THR A 401 -2.68 15.02 -17.32
CA THR A 401 -1.41 14.33 -17.54
C THR A 401 -0.36 14.75 -16.50
N ALA A 402 -0.29 16.04 -16.16
CA ALA A 402 0.60 16.54 -15.12
C ALA A 402 0.25 15.99 -13.74
N GLU A 403 -1.03 15.97 -13.37
CA GLU A 403 -1.54 15.37 -12.13
C GLU A 403 -1.12 13.90 -12.00
N ARG A 404 -1.30 13.13 -13.08
CA ARG A 404 -0.88 11.72 -13.14
C ARG A 404 0.63 11.56 -12.92
N TYR A 405 1.46 12.38 -13.56
CA TYR A 405 2.91 12.29 -13.39
C TYR A 405 3.37 12.74 -12.00
N ALA A 406 2.70 13.72 -11.40
CA ALA A 406 2.95 14.12 -10.01
C ALA A 406 2.72 12.95 -9.05
N LEU A 407 1.62 12.21 -9.19
CA LEU A 407 1.33 11.01 -8.38
C LEU A 407 2.37 9.90 -8.57
N MET A 408 2.93 9.77 -9.77
CA MET A 408 4.00 8.81 -10.08
C MET A 408 5.41 9.31 -9.69
N THR A 409 5.51 10.43 -8.96
CA THR A 409 6.76 11.10 -8.60
C THR A 409 7.68 11.43 -9.79
N ARG A 410 7.12 11.50 -10.99
CA ARG A 410 7.80 11.91 -12.23
C ARG A 410 7.75 13.43 -12.37
N LEU A 411 8.43 14.11 -11.44
CA LEU A 411 8.31 15.56 -11.24
C LEU A 411 8.70 16.40 -12.46
N ARG A 412 9.69 15.95 -13.25
CA ARG A 412 10.09 16.62 -14.50
C ARG A 412 8.97 16.58 -15.55
N ASP A 413 8.34 15.43 -15.72
CA ASP A 413 7.22 15.26 -16.66
C ASP A 413 5.98 16.01 -16.17
N ALA A 414 5.73 15.97 -14.87
CA ALA A 414 4.65 16.73 -14.24
C ALA A 414 4.80 18.24 -14.50
N HIS A 415 6.01 18.78 -14.28
CA HIS A 415 6.32 20.19 -14.54
C HIS A 415 6.13 20.58 -16.02
N LEU A 416 6.64 19.76 -16.94
CA LEU A 416 6.49 19.99 -18.38
C LEU A 416 5.01 20.08 -18.80
N HIS A 417 4.19 19.12 -18.38
CA HIS A 417 2.78 19.07 -18.73
C HIS A 417 1.96 20.16 -18.01
N ALA A 418 2.32 20.51 -16.77
CA ALA A 418 1.68 21.59 -16.04
C ALA A 418 1.96 22.96 -16.69
N THR A 419 3.20 23.20 -17.14
CA THR A 419 3.55 24.41 -17.91
C THR A 419 2.73 24.55 -19.18
N ARG A 420 2.58 23.44 -19.95
CA ARG A 420 1.70 23.42 -21.14
C ARG A 420 0.24 23.70 -20.79
N ALA A 421 -0.25 23.13 -19.69
CA ALA A 421 -1.61 23.37 -19.23
C ALA A 421 -1.84 24.84 -18.83
N ALA A 422 -0.91 25.43 -18.07
CA ALA A 422 -0.98 26.83 -17.64
C ALA A 422 -0.99 27.80 -18.82
N ALA A 423 -0.23 27.51 -19.89
CA ALA A 423 -0.22 28.32 -21.10
C ALA A 423 -1.50 28.20 -21.95
N ALA A 424 -2.18 27.05 -21.91
CA ALA A 424 -3.35 26.76 -22.73
C ALA A 424 -4.69 27.07 -22.03
N LEU A 425 -4.72 27.12 -20.70
CA LEU A 425 -5.93 27.32 -19.91
C LEU A 425 -6.16 28.82 -19.62
N PRO A 426 -7.42 29.28 -19.50
CA PRO A 426 -7.71 30.67 -19.18
C PRO A 426 -7.04 31.11 -17.88
N PRO A 427 -6.35 32.26 -17.84
CA PRO A 427 -5.73 32.79 -16.63
C PRO A 427 -6.73 32.88 -15.48
N GLY A 428 -6.34 32.43 -14.29
CA GLY A 428 -7.22 32.44 -13.11
C GLY A 428 -8.33 31.38 -13.12
N SER A 429 -8.42 30.52 -14.14
CA SER A 429 -9.32 29.36 -14.08
C SER A 429 -8.88 28.36 -13.01
N PRO A 430 -9.80 27.53 -12.45
CA PRO A 430 -9.43 26.45 -11.53
C PRO A 430 -8.38 25.50 -12.12
N GLY A 431 -8.42 25.25 -13.43
CA GLY A 431 -7.42 24.44 -14.11
C GLY A 431 -6.03 25.09 -14.16
N ALA A 432 -5.97 26.38 -14.50
CA ALA A 432 -4.70 27.13 -14.51
C ALA A 432 -4.07 27.22 -13.11
N ARG A 433 -4.86 27.42 -12.05
CA ARG A 433 -4.35 27.41 -10.66
C ARG A 433 -3.74 26.06 -10.30
N ARG A 434 -4.43 24.95 -10.56
CA ARG A 434 -3.89 23.60 -10.29
C ARG A 434 -2.62 23.31 -11.08
N ALA A 435 -2.53 23.77 -12.33
CA ALA A 435 -1.30 23.67 -13.10
C ALA A 435 -0.15 24.43 -12.41
N GLN A 436 -0.40 25.65 -11.94
CA GLN A 436 0.59 26.44 -11.22
C GLN A 436 1.03 25.80 -9.90
N ASP A 437 0.10 25.17 -9.17
CA ASP A 437 0.41 24.43 -7.94
C ASP A 437 1.38 23.27 -8.22
N ILE A 438 1.15 22.53 -9.31
CA ILE A 438 2.03 21.42 -9.72
C ILE A 438 3.42 21.93 -10.15
N ILE A 439 3.49 23.04 -10.89
CA ILE A 439 4.76 23.68 -11.27
C ILE A 439 5.56 24.02 -10.01
N THR A 440 4.94 24.74 -9.08
CA THR A 440 5.56 25.20 -7.83
C THR A 440 6.04 24.01 -6.98
N MET A 441 5.20 22.98 -6.85
CA MET A 441 5.54 21.75 -6.13
C MET A 441 6.75 21.03 -6.77
N ALA A 442 6.75 20.86 -8.09
CA ALA A 442 7.81 20.15 -8.80
C ALA A 442 9.15 20.90 -8.74
N GLU A 443 9.14 22.24 -8.80
CA GLU A 443 10.33 23.08 -8.65
C GLU A 443 10.93 22.97 -7.25
N ARG A 444 10.09 23.04 -6.21
CA ARG A 444 10.52 22.89 -4.82
C ARG A 444 11.16 21.53 -4.56
N LEU A 445 10.51 20.44 -4.98
CA LEU A 445 11.03 19.10 -4.72
C LEU A 445 12.31 18.80 -5.53
N ASN A 446 12.44 19.37 -6.73
CA ASN A 446 13.68 19.25 -7.51
C ASN A 446 14.86 20.03 -6.91
N SER A 447 14.63 21.18 -6.25
CA SER A 447 15.70 21.93 -5.59
C SER A 447 16.16 21.26 -4.30
N GLU A 448 15.23 20.71 -3.51
CA GLU A 448 15.54 19.93 -2.30
C GLU A 448 16.33 18.65 -2.61
N GLY A 449 16.05 17.99 -3.74
CA GLY A 449 16.77 16.78 -4.19
C GLY A 449 18.15 17.05 -4.79
N ARG A 450 18.50 18.30 -5.15
CA ARG A 450 19.85 18.69 -5.61
C ARG A 450 20.79 19.07 -4.46
N ASN A 451 20.22 19.38 -3.29
CA ASN A 451 20.96 19.78 -2.09
C ASN A 451 21.16 18.63 -1.10
N ARG A 452 20.77 17.41 -1.46
CA ARG A 452 21.08 16.14 -0.80
C ARG A 452 22.00 15.34 -1.71
#